data_AF-A0A496S915-F1
#
_entry.id   AF-A0A496S915-F1
#
_cell.length_a   1.000
_cell.length_b   1.000
_cell.length_c   1.000
_cell.angle_alpha   90.00
_cell.angle_beta   90.00
_cell.angle_gamma   90.00
#
_symmetry.space_group_name_H-M   'P 1'
#
loop_
_entity.id
_entity.type
_entity.pdbx_description
1 polymer ?
#
loop_
_entity_poly.entity_id
_entity_poly.type
_entity_poly.pdbx_seq_one_letter_code
_entity_poly.pdbx_strand_id
1 'polypeptide(L)'
;MRVFKSLIAIAIVISLVVLAVKFKHSSLYGTVSQNLSNFVEFLKVKFNIIKYNISEDISPSRRTSPFSFIKKQEQLKLFLPDIFENFTFQDWKKFWSIIYGRKEVGEGLIKQKVYRSKEEIEDYLIYNYPIFSRFQKQHWDYFWSIVLGNG
;
A
#
# COMPACT_ATOMS: atom_id res chain seq x y z
N MET A 1 15.62 4.01 -23.38
CA MET A 1 14.62 3.14 -24.07
C MET A 1 13.42 2.69 -23.23
N ARG A 2 13.46 2.62 -21.88
CA ARG A 2 12.28 2.22 -21.08
C ARG A 2 11.11 3.21 -21.13
N VAL A 3 11.40 4.51 -21.11
CA VAL A 3 10.38 5.59 -21.15
C VAL A 3 9.57 5.59 -22.46
N PHE A 4 10.23 5.27 -23.58
CA PHE A 4 9.59 5.18 -24.90
C PHE A 4 8.54 4.07 -24.98
N LYS A 5 8.77 2.93 -24.31
CA LYS A 5 7.81 1.83 -24.23
C LYS A 5 6.56 2.22 -23.41
N SER A 6 6.73 3.02 -22.36
CA SER A 6 5.62 3.53 -21.55
C SER A 6 4.76 4.54 -22.32
N LEU A 7 5.38 5.41 -23.13
CA LEU A 7 4.66 6.38 -23.96
C LEU A 7 3.85 5.70 -25.07
N ILE A 8 4.39 4.66 -25.70
CA ILE A 8 3.67 3.86 -26.70
C ILE A 8 2.46 3.16 -26.07
N ALA A 9 2.61 2.60 -24.86
CA ALA A 9 1.50 1.97 -24.14
C ALA A 9 0.37 2.98 -23.81
N ILE A 10 0.73 4.20 -23.39
CA ILE A 10 -0.24 5.27 -23.12
C ILE A 10 -0.97 5.68 -24.41
N ALA A 11 -0.25 5.82 -25.53
CA ALA A 11 -0.84 6.16 -26.82
C ALA A 11 -1.82 5.08 -27.33
N ILE A 12 -1.51 3.79 -27.11
CA ILE A 12 -2.39 2.67 -27.43
C ILE A 12 -3.67 2.73 -26.58
N VAL A 13 -3.55 3.00 -25.28
CA VAL A 13 -4.70 3.11 -24.37
C VAL A 13 -5.58 4.30 -24.75
N ILE A 14 -5.00 5.46 -25.04
CA ILE A 14 -5.76 6.64 -25.49
C ILE A 14 -6.46 6.35 -26.83
N SER A 15 -5.78 5.69 -27.77
CA SER A 15 -6.35 5.31 -29.06
C SER A 15 -7.53 4.35 -28.90
N LEU A 16 -7.43 3.37 -28.01
CA LEU A 16 -8.53 2.43 -27.70
C LEU A 16 -9.74 3.14 -27.07
N VAL A 17 -9.51 4.11 -26.18
CA VAL A 17 -10.57 4.92 -25.57
C VAL A 17 -11.26 5.79 -26.63
N VAL A 18 -10.51 6.43 -27.53
CA VAL A 18 -11.08 7.23 -28.63
C VAL A 18 -11.87 6.35 -29.61
N LEU A 19 -11.35 5.15 -29.94
CA LEU A 19 -12.05 4.20 -30.79
C LEU A 19 -13.38 3.75 -30.16
N ALA A 20 -13.38 3.46 -28.86
CA ALA A 20 -14.57 3.07 -28.11
C ALA A 20 -15.61 4.21 -28.04
N VAL A 21 -15.17 5.45 -27.86
CA VAL A 21 -16.05 6.64 -27.87
C VAL A 21 -16.63 6.89 -29.27
N LYS A 22 -15.86 6.70 -30.35
CA LYS A 22 -16.39 6.78 -31.72
C LYS A 22 -17.35 5.64 -32.06
N PHE A 23 -17.11 4.44 -31.53
CA PHE A 23 -18.00 3.28 -31.70
C PHE A 23 -19.34 3.42 -30.96
N LYS A 24 -19.44 4.34 -29.99
CA LYS A 24 -20.68 4.75 -29.29
C LYS A 24 -21.77 5.27 -30.24
N HIS A 25 -21.46 5.52 -31.52
CA HIS A 25 -22.42 5.90 -32.56
C HIS A 25 -22.97 4.73 -33.40
N SER A 26 -22.47 3.49 -33.25
CA SER A 26 -23.01 2.32 -33.94
C SER A 26 -23.72 1.36 -32.96
N SER A 27 -24.85 0.81 -33.39
CA SER A 27 -25.95 0.16 -32.66
C SER A 27 -25.68 -1.11 -31.82
N LEU A 28 -24.47 -1.36 -31.32
CA LEU A 28 -24.15 -2.55 -30.49
C LEU A 28 -23.99 -2.20 -28.99
N TYR A 29 -25.04 -1.64 -28.40
CA TYR A 29 -25.00 -0.98 -27.08
C TYR A 29 -25.04 -1.89 -25.84
N GLY A 30 -25.55 -3.12 -25.95
CA GLY A 30 -25.78 -3.98 -24.78
C GLY A 30 -24.51 -4.58 -24.19
N THR A 31 -23.79 -5.38 -24.99
CA THR A 31 -22.65 -6.19 -24.51
C THR A 31 -21.37 -5.36 -24.35
N VAL A 32 -21.21 -4.30 -25.15
CA VAL A 32 -20.02 -3.43 -25.12
C VAL A 32 -20.02 -2.52 -23.88
N SER A 33 -21.20 -2.07 -23.43
CA SER A 33 -21.30 -1.17 -22.27
C SER A 33 -20.95 -1.85 -20.95
N GLN A 34 -21.38 -3.11 -20.74
CA GLN A 34 -20.99 -3.92 -19.58
C GLN A 34 -19.50 -4.27 -19.57
N ASN A 35 -18.92 -4.60 -20.73
CA ASN A 35 -17.48 -4.86 -20.82
C ASN A 35 -16.66 -3.59 -20.59
N LEU A 36 -17.15 -2.43 -21.05
CA LEU A 36 -16.53 -1.13 -20.77
C LEU A 36 -16.64 -0.74 -19.29
N SER A 37 -17.78 -0.95 -18.63
CA SER A 37 -17.91 -0.64 -17.20
C SER A 37 -16.95 -1.49 -16.38
N ASN A 38 -16.88 -2.79 -16.67
CA ASN A 38 -15.97 -3.72 -16.00
C ASN A 38 -14.50 -3.35 -16.28
N PHE A 39 -14.17 -2.91 -17.50
CA PHE A 39 -12.83 -2.48 -17.86
C PHE A 39 -12.45 -1.14 -17.19
N VAL A 40 -13.36 -0.18 -17.12
CA VAL A 40 -13.16 1.09 -16.40
C VAL A 40 -13.00 0.84 -14.92
N GLU A 41 -13.77 -0.07 -14.33
CA GLU A 41 -13.66 -0.46 -12.93
C GLU A 41 -12.32 -1.17 -12.67
N PHE A 42 -11.92 -2.10 -13.54
CA PHE A 42 -10.60 -2.73 -13.51
C PHE A 42 -9.46 -1.71 -13.65
N LEU A 43 -9.60 -0.72 -14.52
CA LEU A 43 -8.62 0.35 -14.69
C LEU A 43 -8.56 1.26 -13.47
N LYS A 44 -9.70 1.65 -12.88
CA LYS A 44 -9.75 2.41 -11.62
C LYS A 44 -9.07 1.64 -10.49
N VAL A 45 -9.35 0.35 -10.38
CA VAL A 45 -8.71 -0.54 -9.41
C VAL A 45 -7.21 -0.63 -9.67
N LYS A 46 -6.77 -0.86 -10.91
CA LYS A 46 -5.35 -0.84 -11.27
C LYS A 46 -4.68 0.51 -11.02
N PHE A 47 -5.36 1.61 -11.28
CA PHE A 47 -4.83 2.95 -11.06
C PHE A 47 -4.71 3.27 -9.57
N ASN A 48 -5.69 2.83 -8.76
CA ASN A 48 -5.60 2.89 -7.31
C ASN A 48 -4.45 2.01 -6.81
N ILE A 49 -4.29 0.78 -7.30
CA ILE A 49 -3.15 -0.09 -6.96
C ILE A 49 -1.84 0.59 -7.33
N ILE A 50 -1.73 1.16 -8.53
CA ILE A 50 -0.54 1.90 -8.96
C ILE A 50 -0.33 3.11 -8.06
N LYS A 51 -1.36 3.84 -7.63
CA LYS A 51 -1.23 4.94 -6.66
C LYS A 51 -0.74 4.45 -5.29
N TYR A 52 -1.29 3.35 -4.77
CA TYR A 52 -0.91 2.72 -3.49
C TYR A 52 0.45 1.99 -3.56
N ASN A 53 0.89 1.56 -4.75
CA ASN A 53 2.19 0.92 -4.98
C ASN A 53 3.25 1.88 -5.55
N ILE A 54 2.92 3.06 -6.09
CA ILE A 54 3.90 4.11 -6.38
C ILE A 54 4.39 4.73 -5.06
N SER A 55 3.59 4.68 -3.99
CA SER A 55 4.11 4.86 -2.62
C SER A 55 5.09 3.76 -2.18
N GLU A 56 5.23 2.66 -2.92
CA GLU A 56 6.25 1.62 -2.76
C GLU A 56 7.59 2.03 -3.43
N ASP A 57 7.59 2.95 -4.41
CA ASP A 57 8.82 3.59 -4.93
C ASP A 57 9.37 4.66 -3.96
N ILE A 58 8.55 5.13 -3.00
CA ILE A 58 8.94 6.10 -1.95
C ILE A 58 9.11 5.41 -0.57
N SER A 59 8.55 4.21 -0.37
CA SER A 59 8.79 3.39 0.82
C SER A 59 9.74 2.25 0.44
N PRO A 60 11.03 2.30 0.82
CA PRO A 60 12.02 1.32 0.37
C PRO A 60 11.51 -0.10 0.61
N SER A 61 11.81 -0.98 -0.35
CA SER A 61 11.37 -2.37 -0.34
C SER A 61 11.46 -2.94 1.06
N ARG A 62 10.31 -3.27 1.67
CA ARG A 62 10.17 -3.88 3.00
C ARG A 62 10.75 -5.31 3.04
N ARG A 63 11.90 -5.54 2.41
CA ARG A 63 12.69 -6.77 2.41
C ARG A 63 13.65 -6.71 3.58
N THR A 64 13.16 -7.00 4.77
CA THR A 64 13.96 -7.05 5.98
C THR A 64 14.40 -8.47 6.28
N SER A 65 15.71 -8.69 6.29
CA SER A 65 16.34 -9.95 6.72
C SER A 65 15.91 -10.32 8.15
N PRO A 66 15.73 -11.61 8.50
CA PRO A 66 15.33 -12.05 9.85
C PRO A 66 16.15 -11.44 10.99
N PHE A 67 17.47 -11.31 10.79
CA PHE A 67 18.39 -10.71 11.76
C PHE A 67 18.15 -9.21 12.01
N SER A 68 17.52 -8.50 11.06
CA SER A 68 17.17 -7.08 11.23
C SER A 68 16.02 -6.87 12.22
N PHE A 69 15.16 -7.86 12.44
CA PHE A 69 14.00 -7.70 13.31
C PHE A 69 14.41 -7.63 14.79
N ILE A 70 15.40 -8.41 15.22
CA ILE A 70 15.88 -8.38 16.61
C ILE A 70 16.43 -7.00 16.95
N LYS A 71 17.34 -6.47 16.11
CA LYS A 71 17.90 -5.12 16.28
C LYS A 71 16.81 -4.05 16.32
N LYS A 72 15.81 -4.15 15.44
CA LYS A 72 14.66 -3.23 15.42
C LYS A 72 13.82 -3.32 16.69
N GLN A 73 13.60 -4.52 17.22
CA GLN A 73 12.88 -4.70 18.49
C GLN A 73 13.62 -4.03 19.65
N GLU A 74 14.94 -4.20 19.74
CA GLU A 74 15.76 -3.55 20.76
C GLU A 74 15.71 -2.02 20.63
N GLN A 75 15.84 -1.49 19.42
CA GLN A 75 15.72 -0.04 19.18
C GLN A 75 14.33 0.50 19.53
N LEU A 76 13.26 -0.23 19.20
CA LEU A 76 11.90 0.15 19.57
C LEU A 76 11.68 0.10 21.09
N LYS A 77 12.24 -0.89 21.80
CA LYS A 77 12.23 -0.95 23.27
C LYS A 77 12.92 0.26 23.91
N LEU A 78 14.08 0.65 23.37
CA LEU A 78 14.79 1.84 23.86
C LEU A 78 14.04 3.14 23.56
N PHE A 79 13.37 3.20 22.41
CA PHE A 79 12.64 4.39 21.99
C PHE A 79 11.33 4.59 22.77
N LEU A 80 10.57 3.51 23.02
CA LEU A 80 9.28 3.58 23.69
C LEU A 80 9.07 2.38 24.62
N PRO A 81 9.79 2.35 25.76
CA PRO A 81 9.78 1.21 26.68
C PRO A 81 8.38 0.91 27.24
N ASP A 82 7.61 1.97 27.53
CA ASP A 82 6.24 1.88 28.07
C ASP A 82 5.30 0.97 27.26
N ILE A 83 5.55 0.81 25.95
CA ILE A 83 4.82 -0.15 25.12
C ILE A 83 5.62 -1.45 24.96
N PHE A 84 6.85 -1.32 24.45
CA PHE A 84 7.54 -2.43 23.81
C PHE A 84 8.33 -3.31 24.79
N GLU A 85 8.58 -2.85 26.02
CA GLU A 85 9.31 -3.62 27.03
C GLU A 85 8.58 -4.91 27.38
N ASN A 86 7.25 -4.83 27.49
CA ASN A 86 6.37 -5.94 27.86
C ASN A 86 5.88 -6.78 26.67
N PHE A 87 6.31 -6.47 25.44
CA PHE A 87 5.90 -7.26 24.28
C PHE A 87 6.45 -8.69 24.35
N THR A 88 5.54 -9.65 24.34
CA THR A 88 5.86 -11.06 24.16
C THR A 88 6.24 -11.36 22.70
N PHE A 89 6.73 -12.58 22.45
CA PHE A 89 6.95 -13.05 21.08
C PHE A 89 5.68 -12.96 20.21
N GLN A 90 4.50 -13.24 20.77
CA GLN A 90 3.24 -13.15 20.04
C GLN A 90 2.88 -11.70 19.72
N ASP A 91 3.13 -10.77 20.64
CA ASP A 91 2.89 -9.33 20.41
C ASP A 91 3.79 -8.80 19.31
N TRP A 92 5.07 -9.17 19.32
CA TRP A 92 5.99 -8.84 18.23
C TRP A 92 5.54 -9.42 16.90
N LYS A 93 5.14 -10.69 16.86
CA LYS A 93 4.62 -11.31 15.65
C LYS A 93 3.38 -10.58 15.13
N LYS A 94 2.46 -10.20 16.02
CA LYS A 94 1.26 -9.42 15.67
C LYS A 94 1.64 -8.04 15.14
N PHE A 95 2.48 -7.31 15.85
CA PHE A 95 2.98 -5.99 15.47
C PHE A 95 3.61 -6.03 14.08
N TRP A 96 4.56 -6.93 13.83
CA TRP A 96 5.20 -7.06 12.52
C TRP A 96 4.21 -7.48 11.43
N SER A 97 3.18 -8.25 11.73
CA SER A 97 2.13 -8.57 10.75
C SER A 97 1.22 -7.37 10.42
N ILE A 98 1.10 -6.39 11.31
CA ILE A 98 0.43 -5.13 10.98
C ILE A 98 1.30 -4.29 10.05
N ILE A 99 2.59 -4.14 10.38
CA ILE A 99 3.55 -3.33 9.62
C ILE A 99 3.83 -3.93 8.24
N TYR A 100 4.08 -5.24 8.17
CA TYR A 100 4.57 -5.93 6.99
C TYR A 100 3.55 -6.85 6.33
N GLY A 101 2.46 -7.17 7.02
CA GLY A 101 1.41 -8.02 6.44
C GLY A 101 0.58 -7.28 5.41
N ARG A 102 0.06 -8.04 4.46
CA ARG A 102 -0.91 -7.54 3.47
C ARG A 102 -2.32 -7.70 4.03
N LYS A 103 -3.17 -6.70 3.80
CA LYS A 103 -4.62 -6.78 4.03
C LYS A 103 -5.34 -7.09 2.72
N GLU A 104 -6.51 -7.71 2.82
CA GLU A 104 -7.38 -7.90 1.66
C GLU A 104 -8.29 -6.69 1.50
N VAL A 105 -8.38 -6.18 0.27
CA VAL A 105 -9.24 -5.06 -0.13
C VAL A 105 -10.00 -5.45 -1.39
N GLY A 106 -11.25 -5.01 -1.50
CA GLY A 106 -12.16 -5.32 -2.59
C GLY A 106 -13.36 -6.16 -2.15
N GLU A 107 -14.42 -6.12 -2.94
CA GLU A 107 -15.68 -6.83 -2.68
C GLU A 107 -15.91 -7.95 -3.72
N GLY A 108 -16.61 -9.00 -3.32
CA GLY A 108 -16.97 -10.11 -4.21
C GLY A 108 -15.78 -10.96 -4.70
N LEU A 109 -15.73 -11.22 -6.02
CA LEU A 109 -14.72 -12.07 -6.66
C LEU A 109 -13.35 -11.37 -6.83
N ILE A 110 -13.29 -10.05 -6.63
CA ILE A 110 -12.06 -9.26 -6.81
C ILE A 110 -11.51 -8.89 -5.43
N LYS A 111 -11.00 -9.88 -4.71
CA LYS A 111 -10.21 -9.66 -3.48
C LYS A 111 -8.74 -9.49 -3.82
N GLN A 112 -8.11 -8.47 -3.27
CA GLN A 112 -6.72 -8.14 -3.57
C GLN A 112 -5.91 -7.91 -2.31
N LYS A 113 -4.67 -8.39 -2.29
CA LYS A 113 -3.75 -8.22 -1.16
C LYS A 113 -2.90 -6.98 -1.35
N VAL A 114 -3.11 -5.97 -0.50
CA VAL A 114 -2.39 -4.69 -0.50
C VAL A 114 -1.66 -4.49 0.82
N TYR A 115 -0.55 -3.76 0.82
CA TYR A 115 0.09 -3.34 2.06
C TYR A 115 -0.67 -2.17 2.68
N ARG A 116 -0.57 -2.05 4.00
CA ARG A 116 -1.06 -0.86 4.70
C ARG A 116 -0.16 0.35 4.39
N SER A 117 -0.77 1.52 4.24
CA SER A 117 -0.03 2.79 4.18
C SER A 117 0.60 3.12 5.54
N LYS A 118 1.46 4.15 5.60
CA LYS A 118 2.03 4.60 6.88
C LYS A 118 0.93 5.14 7.78
N GLU A 119 0.05 5.96 7.23
CA GLU A 119 -1.06 6.59 7.92
C GLU A 119 -2.00 5.54 8.52
N GLU A 120 -2.35 4.50 7.75
CA GLU A 120 -3.19 3.40 8.25
C GLU A 120 -2.54 2.61 9.41
N ILE A 121 -1.20 2.52 9.41
CA ILE A 121 -0.46 1.88 10.49
C ILE A 121 -0.43 2.81 11.72
N GLU A 122 -0.16 4.10 11.52
CA GLU A 122 -0.14 5.10 12.59
C GLU A 122 -1.50 5.15 13.30
N ASP A 123 -2.60 5.20 12.54
CA ASP A 123 -3.97 5.17 13.06
C ASP A 123 -4.23 3.89 13.88
N TYR A 124 -3.79 2.74 13.37
CA TYR A 124 -3.91 1.47 14.10
C TYR A 124 -3.12 1.52 15.43
N LEU A 125 -1.91 2.06 15.40
CA LEU A 125 -1.05 2.17 16.59
C LEU A 125 -1.63 3.15 17.61
N ILE A 126 -2.15 4.30 17.18
CA ILE A 126 -2.85 5.28 18.03
C ILE A 126 -4.08 4.64 18.69
N TYR A 127 -4.87 3.89 17.92
CA TYR A 127 -6.07 3.24 18.43
C TYR A 127 -5.77 2.16 19.47
N ASN A 128 -4.74 1.34 19.25
CA ASN A 128 -4.42 0.22 20.14
C ASN A 128 -3.49 0.59 21.29
N TYR A 129 -2.69 1.66 21.15
CA TYR A 129 -1.76 2.11 22.19
C TYR A 129 -1.82 3.64 22.31
N PRO A 130 -2.62 4.17 23.27
CA PRO A 130 -2.94 5.60 23.36
C PRO A 130 -1.75 6.54 23.45
N ILE A 131 -0.57 6.08 23.89
CA ILE A 131 0.65 6.91 23.95
C ILE A 131 1.08 7.42 22.55
N PHE A 132 0.79 6.69 21.47
CA PHE A 132 1.07 7.16 20.11
C PHE A 132 0.21 8.36 19.69
N SER A 133 -0.92 8.63 20.35
CA SER A 133 -1.71 9.85 20.08
C SER A 133 -0.93 11.14 20.32
N ARG A 134 0.13 11.07 21.14
CA ARG A 134 1.00 12.20 21.47
C ARG A 134 2.22 12.29 20.55
N PHE A 135 2.37 11.36 19.60
CA PHE A 135 3.49 11.40 18.67
C PHE A 135 3.35 12.61 17.75
N GLN A 136 4.41 13.41 17.71
CA GLN A 136 4.59 14.46 16.73
C GLN A 136 5.28 13.85 15.50
N LYS A 137 5.29 14.59 14.39
CA LYS A 137 5.91 14.16 13.14
C LYS A 137 7.33 13.61 13.33
N GLN A 138 8.16 14.28 14.12
CA GLN A 138 9.53 13.84 14.41
C GLN A 138 9.60 12.46 15.11
N HIS A 139 8.64 12.14 15.98
CA HIS A 139 8.56 10.85 16.65
C HIS A 139 8.17 9.74 15.66
N TRP A 140 7.25 10.05 14.74
CA TRP A 140 6.89 9.13 13.65
C TRP A 140 8.05 8.93 12.68
N ASP A 141 8.76 9.99 12.29
CA ASP A 141 9.91 9.90 11.39
C ASP A 141 11.00 9.00 11.99
N TYR A 142 11.28 9.13 13.30
CA TYR A 142 12.23 8.26 14.00
C TYR A 142 11.73 6.82 14.15
N PHE A 143 10.46 6.62 14.51
CA PHE A 143 9.84 5.31 14.53
C PHE A 143 10.00 4.59 13.16
N TRP A 144 9.70 5.30 12.08
CA TRP A 144 9.81 4.76 10.73
C TRP A 144 11.25 4.54 10.28
N SER A 145 12.22 5.34 10.75
CA SER A 145 13.64 5.10 10.43
C SER A 145 14.12 3.78 11.05
N ILE A 146 13.71 3.47 12.28
CA ILE A 146 13.95 2.17 12.94
C ILE A 146 13.24 1.07 12.15
N VAL A 147 11.93 1.21 11.94
CA VAL A 147 11.10 0.18 11.33
C VAL A 147 11.58 -0.13 9.91
N LEU A 148 11.94 0.86 9.09
CA LEU A 148 12.38 0.65 7.71
C LEU A 148 13.87 0.36 7.60
N GLY A 149 14.69 0.75 8.58
CA GLY A 149 16.15 0.60 8.55
C GLY A 149 16.84 1.70 7.74
N ASN A 150 16.28 2.91 7.73
CA ASN A 150 16.81 4.10 7.03
C ASN A 150 17.65 5.02 7.95
N GLY A 151 18.06 4.52 9.12
CA GLY A 151 18.88 5.23 10.10
C GLY A 151 20.31 4.71 10.12
#